data_AF-W6A5Y6-F1
#
_entry.id   AF-W6A5Y6-F1
#
_cell.length_a   1.000
_cell.length_b   1.000
_cell.length_c   1.000
_cell.angle_alpha   90.00
_cell.angle_beta   90.00
_cell.angle_gamma   90.00
#
_symmetry.space_group_name_H-M   'P 1'
#
loop_
_entity.id
_entity.type
_entity.pdbx_description
1 polymer ?
#
loop_
_entity_poly.entity_id
_entity_poly.type
_entity_poly.pdbx_seq_one_letter_code
_entity_poly.pdbx_strand_id
1 'polypeptide(L)'
;MTSFKKQISNKNLFLSAIVQQSKPIDKEVKQWFTGDYFDTDKNHYLFTQFIETTFGIKFNHTLFNWELTIDDIMQMESKKIKIINKFILSYNRFISLKVELKMPKISQQCIDMYKSMNEQIKILTEKVEKEKSMHREEIKRLKQILKKHNIVE
;
A
#
# COMPACT_ATOMS: atom_id res chain seq x y z
N MET A 1 33.60 24.41 33.56
CA MET A 1 33.67 22.94 33.42
C MET A 1 32.27 22.42 33.14
N THR A 2 32.03 22.11 31.87
CA THR A 2 30.75 21.72 31.29
C THR A 2 30.49 20.23 31.47
N SER A 3 29.20 19.88 31.53
CA SER A 3 28.63 18.56 31.25
C SER A 3 28.42 17.59 32.41
N PHE A 4 27.49 17.96 33.32
CA PHE A 4 26.66 17.00 34.07
C PHE A 4 25.29 16.77 33.37
N LYS A 5 25.26 16.73 32.03
CA LYS A 5 24.09 16.36 31.23
C LYS A 5 24.48 15.35 30.15
N LYS A 6 24.88 14.15 30.55
CA LYS A 6 25.03 13.02 29.60
C LYS A 6 24.89 11.63 30.24
N GLN A 7 24.07 11.49 31.28
CA GLN A 7 23.84 10.19 31.93
C GLN A 7 22.45 9.57 31.71
N ILE A 8 21.59 10.15 30.84
CA ILE A 8 20.23 9.61 30.59
C ILE A 8 20.10 8.91 29.23
N SER A 9 21.10 8.94 28.34
CA SER A 9 20.95 8.40 26.97
C SER A 9 21.30 6.92 26.77
N ASN A 10 22.02 6.26 27.69
CA ASN A 10 22.54 4.90 27.44
C ASN A 10 21.76 3.76 28.08
N LYS A 11 20.93 4.01 29.10
CA LYS A 11 20.13 2.94 29.73
C LYS A 11 19.00 2.43 28.83
N ASN A 12 18.40 3.31 28.02
CA ASN A 12 17.34 2.93 27.08
C ASN A 12 17.87 2.11 25.89
N LEU A 13 19.10 2.39 25.41
CA LEU A 13 19.73 1.64 24.32
C LEU A 13 20.06 0.20 24.74
N PHE A 14 20.53 0.01 25.97
CA PHE A 14 20.84 -1.31 26.52
C PHE A 14 19.58 -2.14 26.78
N LEU A 15 18.51 -1.53 27.28
CA LEU A 15 17.22 -2.21 27.47
C LEU A 15 16.60 -2.66 26.13
N SER A 16 16.68 -1.84 25.07
CA SER A 16 16.22 -2.26 23.74
C SER A 16 17.07 -3.38 23.13
N ALA A 17 18.37 -3.41 23.39
CA ALA A 17 19.28 -4.46 22.92
C ALA A 17 19.10 -5.79 23.69
N ILE A 18 18.81 -5.75 24.99
CA ILE A 18 18.61 -6.94 25.82
C ILE A 18 17.26 -7.60 25.54
N VAL A 19 16.20 -6.84 25.23
CA VAL A 19 14.89 -7.40 24.86
C VAL A 19 14.94 -8.19 23.54
N GLN A 20 15.94 -7.94 22.68
CA GLN A 20 16.13 -8.71 21.43
C GLN A 20 16.73 -10.10 21.65
N GLN A 21 17.42 -10.37 22.75
CA GLN A 21 18.13 -11.65 22.95
C GLN A 21 17.30 -12.75 23.64
N SER A 22 16.11 -12.43 24.20
CA SER A 22 15.34 -13.42 24.99
C SER A 22 14.10 -13.97 24.29
N LYS A 23 13.76 -13.51 23.09
CA LYS A 23 12.63 -14.04 22.30
C LYS A 23 13.13 -14.64 20.99
N PRO A 24 12.71 -15.87 20.64
CA PRO A 24 13.02 -16.42 19.33
C PRO A 24 12.44 -15.50 18.26
N ILE A 25 13.32 -14.98 17.41
CA ILE A 25 12.93 -14.18 16.25
C ILE A 25 12.10 -15.07 15.32
N ASP A 26 10.90 -14.60 14.95
CA ASP A 26 10.01 -15.29 14.02
C ASP A 26 10.74 -15.61 12.71
N LYS A 27 10.45 -16.79 12.11
CA LYS A 27 11.07 -17.19 10.83
C LYS A 27 10.81 -16.19 9.71
N GLU A 28 9.69 -15.48 9.77
CA GLU A 28 9.35 -14.40 8.84
C GLU A 28 10.23 -13.16 9.03
N VAL A 29 10.66 -12.85 10.26
CA VAL A 29 11.54 -11.70 10.54
C VAL A 29 12.97 -12.00 10.08
N LYS A 30 13.44 -13.24 10.28
CA LYS A 30 14.78 -13.68 9.83
C LYS A 30 15.01 -13.57 8.31
N GLN A 31 13.95 -13.47 7.51
CA GLN A 31 14.08 -13.40 6.04
C GLN A 31 14.49 -12.03 5.53
N TRP A 32 14.28 -10.96 6.30
CA TRP A 32 14.58 -9.59 5.87
C TRP A 32 15.44 -8.83 6.89
N PHE A 33 15.47 -9.27 8.15
CA PHE A 33 16.29 -8.68 9.20
C PHE A 33 17.66 -9.36 9.26
N THR A 34 18.71 -8.64 8.88
CA THR A 34 20.11 -9.14 8.85
C THR A 34 21.04 -8.40 9.82
N GLY A 35 20.51 -7.48 10.63
CA GLY A 35 21.30 -6.66 11.55
C GLY A 35 21.39 -7.24 12.96
N ASP A 36 22.36 -6.77 13.72
CA ASP A 36 22.51 -7.13 15.14
C ASP A 36 21.62 -6.29 16.06
N TYR A 37 21.11 -5.16 15.58
CA TYR A 37 20.26 -4.22 16.31
C TYR A 37 19.12 -3.69 15.44
N PHE A 38 18.02 -3.28 16.06
CA PHE A 38 16.88 -2.65 15.38
C PHE A 38 17.02 -1.14 15.34
N ASP A 39 17.15 -0.60 14.14
CA ASP A 39 17.04 0.82 13.79
C ASP A 39 15.69 1.05 13.12
N THR A 40 14.88 1.94 13.68
CA THR A 40 13.50 2.15 13.22
C THR A 40 13.42 2.47 11.74
N ASP A 41 14.09 3.52 11.27
CA ASP A 41 13.91 4.02 9.91
C ASP A 41 14.52 3.06 8.90
N LYS A 42 15.72 2.55 9.21
CA LYS A 42 16.40 1.57 8.36
C LYS A 42 15.63 0.27 8.28
N ASN A 43 15.13 -0.26 9.40
CA ASN A 43 14.43 -1.54 9.39
C ASN A 43 13.00 -1.45 8.86
N HIS A 44 12.32 -0.32 9.03
CA HIS A 44 11.06 -0.03 8.32
C HIS A 44 11.29 -0.13 6.82
N TYR A 45 12.30 0.58 6.32
CA TYR A 45 12.64 0.59 4.90
C TYR A 45 13.04 -0.80 4.39
N LEU A 46 13.88 -1.52 5.13
CA LEU A 46 14.28 -2.90 4.77
C LEU A 46 13.07 -3.83 4.68
N PHE A 47 12.12 -3.73 5.62
CA PHE A 47 10.92 -4.54 5.60
C PHE A 47 10.04 -4.22 4.38
N THR A 48 9.79 -2.94 4.10
CA THR A 48 8.97 -2.54 2.94
C THR A 48 9.64 -2.91 1.61
N GLN A 49 10.96 -2.74 1.50
CA GLN A 49 11.74 -3.17 0.32
C GLN A 49 11.71 -4.67 0.12
N PHE A 50 11.76 -5.46 1.21
CA PHE A 50 11.60 -6.90 1.14
C PHE A 50 10.23 -7.29 0.58
N ILE A 51 9.15 -6.67 1.05
CA ILE A 51 7.79 -6.97 0.56
C ILE A 51 7.65 -6.57 -0.92
N GLU A 52 8.18 -5.42 -1.31
CA GLU A 52 8.17 -4.95 -2.69
C GLU A 52 8.95 -5.91 -3.62
N THR A 53 10.16 -6.29 -3.23
CA THR A 53 11.01 -7.17 -4.05
C THR A 53 10.45 -8.59 -4.15
N THR A 54 9.87 -9.11 -3.06
CA THR A 54 9.40 -10.51 -2.98
C THR A 54 8.01 -10.69 -3.57
N PHE A 55 7.14 -9.70 -3.41
CA PHE A 55 5.72 -9.81 -3.75
C PHE A 55 5.25 -8.77 -4.78
N GLY A 56 6.07 -7.80 -5.15
CA GLY A 56 5.71 -6.74 -6.09
C GLY A 56 4.76 -5.69 -5.54
N ILE A 57 4.51 -5.66 -4.22
CA ILE A 57 3.60 -4.71 -3.58
C ILE A 57 4.39 -3.57 -2.95
N LYS A 58 4.14 -2.34 -3.41
CA LYS A 58 4.84 -1.15 -2.93
C LYS A 58 4.20 -0.60 -1.66
N PHE A 59 4.98 0.16 -0.89
CA PHE A 59 4.50 0.87 0.28
C PHE A 59 4.63 2.39 0.07
N ASN A 60 3.52 3.09 0.23
CA ASN A 60 3.52 4.55 0.21
C ASN A 60 3.94 5.07 1.60
N HIS A 61 5.19 5.50 1.72
CA HIS A 61 5.73 6.00 2.99
C HIS A 61 5.08 7.31 3.46
N THR A 62 4.54 8.12 2.54
CA THR A 62 3.89 9.41 2.86
C THR A 62 2.48 9.20 3.41
N LEU A 63 1.70 8.32 2.78
CA LEU A 63 0.32 7.99 3.16
C LEU A 63 0.24 6.82 4.14
N PHE A 64 1.38 6.18 4.42
CA PHE A 64 1.54 5.05 5.32
C PHE A 64 0.58 3.88 4.99
N ASN A 65 0.51 3.49 3.72
CA ASN A 65 -0.34 2.43 3.23
C ASN A 65 0.33 1.58 2.14
N TRP A 66 -0.22 0.38 1.89
CA TRP A 66 0.24 -0.48 0.79
C TRP A 66 -0.41 -0.04 -0.53
N GLU A 67 0.39 0.14 -1.57
CA GLU A 67 -0.08 0.45 -2.91
C GLU A 67 -0.46 -0.86 -3.60
N LEU A 68 -1.75 -1.07 -3.78
CA LEU A 68 -2.32 -2.29 -4.34
C LEU A 68 -2.82 -2.02 -5.74
N THR A 69 -2.38 -2.84 -6.70
CA THR A 69 -2.94 -2.82 -8.06
C THR A 69 -4.22 -3.65 -8.13
N ILE A 70 -4.99 -3.49 -9.21
CA ILE A 70 -6.19 -4.31 -9.49
C ILE A 70 -5.82 -5.80 -9.51
N ASP A 71 -4.68 -6.14 -10.09
CA ASP A 71 -4.24 -7.53 -10.19
C ASP A 71 -3.86 -8.11 -8.82
N ASP A 72 -3.18 -7.34 -7.96
CA ASP A 72 -2.89 -7.75 -6.57
C ASP A 72 -4.18 -7.97 -5.75
N ILE A 73 -5.19 -7.14 -6.03
CA ILE A 73 -6.53 -7.17 -5.43
C ILE A 73 -7.36 -8.38 -5.92
N MET A 74 -7.25 -8.73 -7.20
CA MET A 74 -7.93 -9.90 -7.78
C MET A 74 -7.29 -11.21 -7.31
N GLN A 75 -5.97 -11.20 -7.05
CA GLN A 75 -5.26 -12.34 -6.47
C GLN A 75 -5.43 -12.43 -4.95
N MET A 76 -6.33 -11.68 -4.32
CA MET A 76 -6.44 -11.64 -2.85
C MET A 76 -6.91 -12.96 -2.22
N GLU A 77 -7.68 -13.78 -2.93
CA GLU A 77 -8.02 -15.14 -2.47
C GLU A 77 -6.82 -16.09 -2.52
N SER A 78 -5.72 -15.68 -3.16
CA SER A 78 -4.50 -16.47 -3.25
C SER A 78 -3.73 -16.51 -1.91
N LYS A 79 -2.84 -17.51 -1.81
CA LYS A 79 -1.91 -17.65 -0.69
C LYS A 79 -1.04 -16.39 -0.48
N LYS A 80 -0.87 -15.52 -1.50
CA LYS A 80 0.04 -14.36 -1.49
C LYS A 80 -0.31 -13.34 -0.41
N ILE A 81 -1.53 -12.79 -0.38
CA ILE A 81 -1.91 -11.75 0.60
C ILE A 81 -1.94 -12.30 2.03
N LYS A 82 -2.36 -13.56 2.21
CA LYS A 82 -2.28 -14.24 3.52
C LYS A 82 -0.84 -14.35 4.01
N ILE A 83 0.10 -14.65 3.12
CA ILE A 83 1.54 -14.70 3.43
C ILE A 83 2.06 -13.31 3.79
N ILE A 84 1.75 -12.27 3.00
CA ILE A 84 2.20 -10.89 3.28
C ILE A 84 1.69 -10.41 4.64
N ASN A 85 0.40 -10.63 4.94
CA ASN A 85 -0.16 -10.30 6.24
C ASN A 85 0.51 -11.07 7.40
N LYS A 86 1.04 -12.27 7.15
CA LYS A 86 1.83 -13.01 8.13
C LYS A 86 3.19 -12.36 8.40
N PHE A 87 3.85 -11.86 7.35
CA PHE A 87 5.08 -11.06 7.50
C PHE A 87 4.79 -9.76 8.26
N ILE A 88 3.74 -9.03 7.90
CA ILE A 88 3.31 -7.80 8.60
C ILE A 88 3.01 -8.07 10.08
N LEU A 89 2.33 -9.18 10.38
CA LEU A 89 2.07 -9.57 11.77
C LEU A 89 3.35 -9.86 12.54
N SER A 90 4.28 -10.60 11.94
CA SER A 90 5.56 -10.95 12.57
C SER A 90 6.42 -9.70 12.78
N TYR A 91 6.46 -8.81 11.78
CA TYR A 91 7.06 -7.49 11.88
C TYR A 91 6.47 -6.67 13.03
N ASN A 92 5.15 -6.52 13.08
CA ASN A 92 4.46 -5.74 14.12
C ASN A 92 4.66 -6.32 15.52
N ARG A 93 4.80 -7.64 15.65
CA ARG A 93 5.17 -8.30 16.92
C ARG A 93 6.62 -8.04 17.28
N PHE A 94 7.52 -8.01 16.31
CA PHE A 94 8.94 -7.75 16.54
C PHE A 94 9.19 -6.32 17.06
N ILE A 95 8.47 -5.33 16.53
CA ILE A 95 8.67 -3.91 16.89
C ILE A 95 7.87 -3.43 18.12
N SER A 96 7.24 -4.35 18.88
CA SER A 96 6.15 -4.16 19.87
C SER A 96 6.26 -3.01 20.90
N LEU A 97 7.34 -2.24 20.96
CA LEU A 97 7.55 -1.11 21.86
C LEU A 97 7.02 0.25 21.33
N LYS A 98 6.65 0.37 20.05
CA LYS A 98 6.12 1.63 19.47
C LYS A 98 4.90 1.39 18.58
N VAL A 99 3.71 1.71 19.10
CA VAL A 99 2.42 1.48 18.40
C VAL A 99 2.32 2.28 17.11
N GLU A 100 2.89 3.47 17.08
CA GLU A 100 2.91 4.43 15.96
C GLU A 100 3.62 3.90 14.70
N LEU A 101 4.37 2.81 14.84
CA LEU A 101 5.21 2.23 13.80
C LEU A 101 4.65 0.93 13.21
N LYS A 102 3.46 0.52 13.66
CA LYS A 102 2.84 -0.72 13.18
C LYS A 102 2.43 -0.59 11.73
N MET A 103 2.94 -1.48 10.90
CA MET A 103 2.57 -1.57 9.50
C MET A 103 1.10 -1.99 9.38
N PRO A 104 0.30 -1.31 8.54
CA PRO A 104 -1.08 -1.69 8.32
C PRO A 104 -1.14 -3.06 7.65
N LYS A 105 -2.14 -3.86 8.02
CA LYS A 105 -2.46 -5.09 7.29
C LYS A 105 -3.16 -4.74 5.98
N ILE A 106 -2.99 -5.57 4.98
CA ILE A 106 -3.83 -5.55 3.78
C ILE A 106 -5.18 -6.18 4.17
N SER A 107 -6.22 -5.38 4.36
CA SER A 107 -7.54 -5.84 4.81
C SER A 107 -8.48 -6.13 3.64
N GLN A 108 -9.39 -7.10 3.81
CA GLN A 108 -10.43 -7.41 2.82
C GLN A 108 -11.30 -6.18 2.51
N GLN A 109 -11.63 -5.38 3.52
CA GLN A 109 -12.43 -4.16 3.35
C GLN A 109 -11.75 -3.12 2.46
N CYS A 110 -10.42 -2.91 2.60
CA CYS A 110 -9.70 -2.01 1.69
C CYS A 110 -9.78 -2.50 0.25
N ILE A 111 -9.66 -3.81 0.05
CA ILE A 111 -9.74 -4.43 -1.27
C ILE A 111 -11.15 -4.36 -1.84
N ASP A 112 -12.18 -4.67 -1.05
CA ASP A 112 -13.58 -4.60 -1.48
C ASP A 112 -13.97 -3.17 -1.86
N MET A 113 -13.50 -2.19 -1.09
CA MET A 113 -13.66 -0.77 -1.40
C MET A 113 -13.01 -0.40 -2.74
N TYR A 114 -11.76 -0.82 -2.97
CA TYR A 114 -11.08 -0.58 -4.24
C TYR A 114 -11.75 -1.29 -5.42
N LYS A 115 -12.23 -2.54 -5.25
CA LYS A 115 -12.99 -3.28 -6.28
C LYS A 115 -14.27 -2.54 -6.63
N SER A 116 -15.03 -2.11 -5.62
CA SER A 116 -16.29 -1.39 -5.82
C SER A 116 -16.06 -0.06 -6.54
N MET A 117 -15.04 0.71 -6.13
CA MET A 117 -14.69 1.97 -6.80
C MET A 117 -14.31 1.77 -8.27
N ASN A 118 -13.53 0.74 -8.58
CA ASN A 118 -13.14 0.46 -9.97
C ASN A 118 -14.30 -0.03 -10.84
N GLU A 119 -15.19 -0.87 -10.30
CA GLU A 119 -16.39 -1.28 -11.03
C GLU A 119 -17.28 -0.07 -11.35
N GLN A 120 -17.43 0.84 -10.39
CA GLN A 120 -18.15 2.10 -10.61
C GLN A 120 -17.48 2.97 -11.68
N ILE A 121 -16.15 3.10 -11.66
CA ILE A 121 -15.39 3.83 -12.68
C ILE A 121 -15.60 3.20 -14.06
N LYS A 122 -15.59 1.87 -14.16
CA LYS A 122 -15.81 1.16 -15.42
C LYS A 122 -17.22 1.42 -15.96
N ILE A 123 -18.24 1.27 -15.12
CA ILE A 123 -19.65 1.55 -15.48
C ILE A 123 -19.80 3.01 -15.93
N LEU A 124 -19.18 3.96 -15.22
CA LEU A 124 -19.21 5.38 -15.59
C LEU A 124 -18.51 5.62 -16.93
N THR A 125 -17.37 4.98 -17.17
CA THR A 125 -16.63 5.10 -18.42
C THR A 125 -17.44 4.57 -19.60
N GLU A 126 -18.10 3.42 -19.45
CA GLU A 126 -18.99 2.84 -20.46
C GLU A 126 -20.20 3.75 -20.75
N LYS A 127 -20.80 4.35 -19.72
CA LYS A 127 -21.88 5.33 -19.88
C LYS A 127 -21.43 6.56 -20.66
N VAL A 128 -20.28 7.13 -20.29
CA VAL A 128 -19.72 8.31 -20.96
C VAL A 128 -19.43 8.01 -22.43
N GLU A 129 -18.85 6.85 -22.75
CA GLU A 129 -18.54 6.51 -24.14
C GLU A 129 -19.81 6.25 -24.96
N LYS A 130 -20.86 5.68 -24.34
CA LYS A 130 -22.17 5.52 -24.97
C LYS A 130 -22.84 6.87 -25.26
N GLU A 131 -22.87 7.79 -24.30
CA GLU A 131 -23.42 9.14 -24.47
C GLU A 131 -22.68 9.91 -25.57
N LYS A 132 -21.35 9.82 -25.57
CA LYS A 132 -20.50 10.43 -26.60
C LYS A 132 -20.79 9.85 -27.98
N SER A 133 -21.05 8.54 -28.09
CA SER A 133 -21.48 7.92 -29.35
C SER A 133 -22.82 8.50 -29.82
N MET A 134 -23.81 8.58 -28.93
CA MET A 134 -25.12 9.14 -29.24
C MET A 134 -25.03 10.61 -29.68
N HIS A 135 -24.25 11.43 -28.97
CA HIS A 135 -24.03 12.83 -29.35
C HIS A 135 -23.33 12.95 -30.71
N ARG A 136 -22.40 12.06 -31.05
CA ARG A 136 -21.77 12.04 -32.38
C ARG A 136 -22.77 11.73 -33.48
N GLU A 137 -23.68 10.79 -33.26
CA GLU A 137 -24.75 10.46 -34.20
C GLU A 137 -25.73 11.63 -34.37
N GLU A 138 -26.14 12.27 -33.28
CA GLU A 138 -27.05 13.42 -33.34
C GLU A 138 -26.39 14.61 -34.03
N ILE A 139 -25.12 14.91 -33.76
CA ILE A 139 -24.36 15.92 -34.50
C ILE A 139 -24.31 15.60 -36.00
N LYS A 140 -24.11 14.32 -36.37
CA LYS A 140 -24.09 13.90 -37.77
C LYS A 140 -25.46 14.12 -38.42
N ARG A 141 -26.54 13.76 -37.72
CA ARG A 141 -27.92 13.97 -38.17
C ARG A 141 -28.25 15.45 -38.34
N LEU A 142 -27.94 16.28 -37.36
CA LEU A 142 -28.15 17.73 -37.41
C LEU A 142 -27.38 18.37 -38.57
N LYS A 143 -26.11 17.98 -38.78
CA LYS A 143 -25.33 18.42 -39.94
C LYS A 143 -25.99 18.06 -41.28
N GLN A 144 -26.57 16.87 -41.40
CA GLN A 144 -27.30 16.48 -42.60
C GLN A 144 -28.58 17.32 -42.82
N ILE A 145 -29.31 17.61 -41.74
CA ILE A 145 -30.50 18.47 -41.80
C ILE A 145 -30.11 19.90 -42.23
N LEU A 146 -29.06 20.47 -41.64
CA LEU A 146 -28.58 21.81 -41.97
C LEU A 146 -28.12 21.91 -43.43
N LYS A 147 -27.41 20.89 -43.95
CA LYS A 147 -27.05 20.80 -45.38
C LYS A 147 -28.29 20.75 -46.28
N LYS A 148 -29.32 19.97 -45.91
CA LYS A 148 -30.57 19.89 -46.70
C LYS A 148 -31.31 21.23 -46.79
N HIS A 149 -31.15 22.10 -45.80
CA HIS A 149 -31.79 23.42 -45.76
C HIS A 149 -30.88 24.55 -46.27
N ASN A 150 -29.72 24.24 -46.87
CA ASN A 150 -28.72 25.21 -47.35
C ASN A 150 -28.23 26.21 -46.28
N ILE A 151 -28.26 25.83 -45.00
CA ILE A 151 -27.81 26.70 -43.90
C ILE A 151 -26.29 26.62 -43.72
N VAL A 152 -25.67 25.49 -44.08
CA VAL A 152 -24.22 25.24 -43.95
C VAL A 152 -23.76 24.37 -45.14
N GLU A 153 -22.66 24.76 -45.83
CA GLU A 153 -22.09 24.02 -46.98
C GLU A 153 -21.63 22.58 -46.67
#